data_AF-A0A944LB73-F1
#
_entry.id   AF-A0A944LB73-F1
#
_cell.length_a   1.000
_cell.length_b   1.000
_cell.length_c   1.000
_cell.angle_alpha   90.00
_cell.angle_beta   90.00
_cell.angle_gamma   90.00
#
_symmetry.space_group_name_H-M   'P 1'
#
loop_
_entity.id
_entity.type
_entity.pdbx_description
1 polymer ?
#
loop_
_entity_poly.entity_id
_entity_poly.type
_entity_poly.pdbx_seq_one_letter_code
_entity_poly.pdbx_strand_id
1 'polypeptide(L)'
;MAATGMLPMVASLVGSSSPLVGFGVHLVISVLIGLGLTLPFARLLSGYGRSLLVGLAYGALWWILGPLVIMPAMLGMPLFVMDGMALMSLVGHLAYGVILALTAARLLRSRA
;
A
#
# COMPACT_ATOMS: atom_id res chain seq x y z
N MET A 1 -8.52 -4.20 -15.95
CA MET A 1 -9.68 -3.68 -15.20
C MET A 1 -9.15 -2.84 -14.05
N ALA A 2 -8.92 -1.54 -14.25
CA ALA A 2 -8.85 -0.63 -13.10
C ALA A 2 -10.19 -0.82 -12.37
N ALA A 3 -10.16 -1.25 -11.10
CA ALA A 3 -11.36 -1.53 -10.33
C ALA A 3 -12.30 -0.33 -10.45
N THR A 4 -13.36 -0.49 -11.24
CA THR A 4 -14.29 0.57 -11.62
C THR A 4 -14.99 1.01 -10.34
N GLY A 5 -14.49 2.08 -9.71
CA GLY A 5 -14.96 2.61 -8.43
C GLY A 5 -13.88 2.95 -7.40
N MET A 6 -12.73 2.25 -7.38
CA MET A 6 -11.71 2.49 -6.35
C MET A 6 -10.97 3.82 -6.53
N LEU A 7 -10.57 4.18 -7.75
CA LEU A 7 -9.86 5.44 -7.97
C LEU A 7 -10.74 6.67 -7.64
N PRO A 8 -12.02 6.74 -8.05
CA PRO A 8 -12.93 7.76 -7.55
C PRO A 8 -13.08 7.77 -6.02
N MET A 9 -13.10 6.60 -5.36
CA MET A 9 -13.16 6.51 -3.89
C MET A 9 -11.88 7.04 -3.22
N VAL A 10 -10.71 6.84 -3.82
CA VAL A 10 -9.47 7.46 -3.31
C VAL A 10 -9.49 8.96 -3.57
N ALA A 11 -10.02 9.42 -4.71
CA ALA A 11 -10.16 10.84 -5.03
C ALA A 11 -11.05 11.59 -4.03
N SER A 12 -12.07 10.92 -3.47
CA SER A 12 -12.98 11.55 -2.52
C SER A 12 -12.32 11.91 -1.19
N LEU A 13 -11.18 11.28 -0.85
CA LEU A 13 -10.35 11.66 0.31
C LEU A 13 -9.87 13.12 0.25
N VAL A 14 -9.83 13.70 -0.95
CA VAL A 14 -9.46 15.11 -1.18
C VAL A 14 -10.62 15.91 -1.80
N GLY A 15 -11.85 15.41 -1.67
CA GLY A 15 -13.06 16.08 -2.18
C GLY A 15 -13.23 16.05 -3.71
N SER A 16 -12.54 15.14 -4.41
CA SER A 16 -12.63 15.00 -5.87
C SER A 16 -13.35 13.71 -6.28
N SER A 17 -13.98 13.71 -7.45
CA SER A 17 -14.54 12.49 -8.08
C SER A 17 -13.72 12.02 -9.30
N SER A 18 -12.67 12.75 -9.67
CA SER A 18 -11.87 12.45 -10.85
C SER A 18 -10.98 11.21 -10.63
N PRO A 19 -11.09 10.16 -11.47
CA PRO A 19 -10.21 8.99 -11.39
C PRO A 19 -8.72 9.35 -11.49
N LEU A 20 -8.38 10.37 -12.28
CA LEU A 20 -6.99 10.83 -12.45
C LEU A 20 -6.44 11.46 -11.15
N VAL A 21 -7.27 12.24 -10.45
CA VAL A 21 -6.91 12.80 -9.14
C VAL A 21 -6.74 11.66 -8.13
N GLY A 22 -7.66 10.70 -8.10
CA GLY A 22 -7.55 9.53 -7.24
C GLY A 22 -6.29 8.70 -7.49
N PHE A 23 -5.90 8.53 -8.76
CA PHE A 23 -4.63 7.89 -9.12
C PHE A 23 -3.42 8.67 -8.59
N GLY A 24 -3.40 10.00 -8.76
CA GLY A 24 -2.34 10.85 -8.23
C GLY A 24 -2.21 10.76 -6.70
N VAL A 25 -3.34 10.87 -5.98
CA VAL A 25 -3.41 10.71 -4.52
C VAL A 25 -2.91 9.32 -4.11
N HIS A 26 -3.34 8.26 -4.79
CA HIS A 26 -2.90 6.90 -4.52
C HIS A 26 -1.40 6.72 -4.69
N LEU A 27 -0.79 7.32 -5.74
CA LEU A 27 0.66 7.30 -5.93
C LEU A 27 1.41 8.04 -4.83
N VAL A 28 0.94 9.22 -4.42
CA VAL A 28 1.56 9.97 -3.31
C VAL A 28 1.56 9.14 -2.03
N ILE A 29 0.41 8.56 -1.68
CA ILE A 29 0.29 7.66 -0.51
C ILE A 29 1.25 6.47 -0.66
N SER A 30 1.31 5.86 -1.84
CA SER A 30 2.20 4.73 -2.12
C SER A 30 3.68 5.09 -1.95
N VAL A 31 4.10 6.31 -2.32
CA VAL A 31 5.47 6.78 -2.09
C VAL A 31 5.73 6.98 -0.60
N LEU A 32 4.81 7.64 0.12
CA LEU A 32 4.97 7.89 1.56
C LEU A 32 5.04 6.59 2.37
N ILE A 33 4.17 5.63 2.07
CA ILE A 33 4.22 4.28 2.64
C ILE A 33 5.55 3.60 2.29
N GLY A 34 6.00 3.70 1.04
CA GLY A 34 7.26 3.11 0.60
C GLY A 34 8.47 3.65 1.36
N LEU A 35 8.52 4.98 1.56
CA LEU A 35 9.54 5.64 2.36
C LEU A 35 9.47 5.23 3.83
N GLY A 36 8.25 5.02 4.35
CA GLY A 36 8.01 4.54 5.72
C GLY A 36 8.66 3.18 6.02
N LEU A 37 8.76 2.28 5.05
CA LEU A 37 9.54 1.04 5.19
C LEU A 37 11.04 1.28 4.95
N THR A 38 11.36 1.94 3.84
CA THR A 38 12.72 1.89 3.28
C THR A 38 13.72 2.79 3.97
N LEU A 39 13.29 3.91 4.58
CA LEU A 39 14.18 4.83 5.28
C LEU A 39 14.53 4.35 6.71
N PRO A 40 13.56 4.21 7.64
CA PRO A 40 13.87 3.82 9.02
C PRO A 40 14.24 2.34 9.17
N PHE A 41 13.70 1.46 8.31
CA PHE A 41 13.85 0.01 8.45
C PHE A 41 14.75 -0.62 7.38
N ALA A 42 15.61 0.15 6.72
CA ALA A 42 16.55 -0.35 5.70
C ALA A 42 17.35 -1.58 6.15
N ARG A 43 17.73 -1.63 7.43
CA ARG A 43 18.48 -2.76 8.02
C ARG A 43 17.69 -4.08 8.04
N LEU A 44 16.36 -4.03 8.03
CA LEU A 44 15.51 -5.22 7.95
C LEU A 44 15.53 -5.86 6.55
N LEU A 45 16.04 -5.14 5.54
CA LEU A 45 16.04 -5.54 4.14
C LEU A 45 17.40 -6.15 3.69
N SER A 46 18.14 -6.75 4.62
CA SER A 46 19.52 -7.23 4.43
C SER A 46 19.67 -8.54 3.63
N GLY A 47 18.65 -8.94 2.86
CA GLY A 47 18.65 -10.16 2.06
C GLY A 47 17.27 -10.49 1.49
N TYR A 48 17.20 -11.20 0.36
CA TYR A 48 15.93 -11.39 -0.37
C TYR A 48 14.87 -12.14 0.42
N GLY A 49 15.22 -13.25 1.09
CA GLY A 49 14.25 -14.03 1.88
C GLY A 49 13.67 -13.23 3.06
N ARG A 50 14.51 -12.52 3.81
CA ARG A 50 14.06 -11.64 4.89
C ARG A 50 13.21 -10.48 4.35
N SER A 51 13.63 -9.87 3.25
CA SER A 51 12.91 -8.76 2.63
C SER A 51 11.55 -9.18 2.09
N LEU A 52 11.43 -10.40 1.57
CA LEU A 52 10.15 -10.97 1.17
C LEU A 52 9.17 -11.05 2.36
N LEU A 53 9.62 -11.61 3.49
CA LEU A 53 8.79 -11.71 4.70
C LEU A 53 8.43 -10.34 5.27
N VAL A 54 9.40 -9.41 5.32
CA VAL A 54 9.16 -8.03 5.74
C VAL A 54 8.17 -7.34 4.82
N GLY A 55 8.30 -7.52 3.51
CA GLY A 55 7.39 -6.97 2.50
C GLY A 55 5.98 -7.51 2.63
N LEU A 56 5.81 -8.82 2.83
CA LEU A 56 4.51 -9.44 3.08
C LEU A 56 3.85 -8.89 4.35
N ALA A 57 4.60 -8.83 5.45
CA ALA A 57 4.10 -8.29 6.72
C ALA A 57 3.72 -6.81 6.59
N TYR A 58 4.55 -6.02 5.90
CA TYR A 58 4.30 -4.60 5.69
C TYR A 58 3.10 -4.35 4.76
N GLY A 59 2.96 -5.14 3.70
CA GLY A 59 1.79 -5.12 2.83
C GLY A 59 0.51 -5.47 3.59
N ALA A 60 0.53 -6.56 4.39
CA ALA A 60 -0.61 -6.95 5.21
C ALA A 60 -0.99 -5.86 6.24
N LEU A 61 0.01 -5.23 6.88
CA LEU A 61 -0.21 -4.10 7.78
C LEU A 61 -0.94 -2.96 7.08
N TRP A 62 -0.47 -2.53 5.91
CA TRP A 62 -1.11 -1.43 5.17
C TRP A 62 -2.43 -1.81 4.53
N TRP A 63 -2.67 -3.09 4.25
CA TRP A 63 -3.99 -3.57 3.88
C TRP A 63 -5.00 -3.41 5.04
N ILE A 64 -4.60 -3.68 6.28
CA ILE A 64 -5.47 -3.42 7.42
C ILE A 64 -5.66 -1.91 7.59
N LEU A 65 -4.56 -1.14 7.62
CA LEU A 65 -4.62 0.28 7.91
C LEU A 65 -5.32 1.08 6.80
N GLY A 66 -5.07 0.80 5.52
CA GLY A 66 -5.57 1.59 4.40
C GLY A 66 -7.06 1.38 4.15
N PRO A 67 -7.44 0.30 3.44
CA PRO A 67 -8.83 0.06 3.02
C PRO A 67 -9.78 -0.37 4.13
N LEU A 68 -9.30 -0.92 5.27
CA LEU A 68 -10.20 -1.39 6.34
C LEU A 68 -10.38 -0.41 7.51
N VAL A 69 -9.48 0.56 7.66
CA VAL A 69 -9.45 1.48 8.82
C VAL A 69 -9.45 2.95 8.39
N ILE A 70 -8.35 3.44 7.82
CA ILE A 70 -8.13 4.87 7.57
C ILE A 70 -9.13 5.41 6.54
N MET A 71 -9.22 4.78 5.37
CA MET A 71 -10.13 5.25 4.32
C MET A 71 -11.59 5.19 4.78
N PRO A 72 -12.10 4.07 5.35
CA PRO A 72 -13.45 4.04 5.87
C PRO A 72 -13.72 5.08 6.96
N ALA A 73 -12.79 5.26 7.91
CA ALA A 73 -12.93 6.27 8.96
C ALA A 73 -13.02 7.70 8.40
N MET A 74 -12.19 8.03 7.42
CA MET A 74 -12.20 9.36 6.78
C MET A 74 -13.48 9.62 5.99
N LEU A 75 -14.09 8.56 5.42
CA LEU A 75 -15.29 8.67 4.59
C LEU A 75 -16.60 8.39 5.35
N GLY A 76 -16.54 8.13 6.66
CA GLY A 76 -17.72 7.79 7.46
C GLY A 76 -18.34 6.43 7.12
N MET A 77 -17.54 5.51 6.58
CA MET A 77 -17.94 4.14 6.22
C MET A 77 -17.68 3.16 7.37
N PRO A 78 -18.36 2.00 7.40
CA PRO A 78 -18.09 0.95 8.40
C PRO A 78 -16.64 0.44 8.33
N LEU A 79 -16.02 0.26 9.50
CA LEU A 79 -14.65 -0.26 9.61
C LEU A 79 -14.62 -1.80 9.52
N PHE A 80 -13.48 -2.35 9.11
CA PHE A 80 -13.22 -3.81 9.09
C PHE A 80 -14.22 -4.63 8.25
N VAL A 81 -14.81 -4.04 7.21
CA VAL A 81 -15.66 -4.77 6.27
C VAL A 81 -14.80 -5.75 5.46
N MET A 82 -15.10 -7.04 5.59
CA MET A 82 -14.39 -8.13 4.90
C MET A 82 -15.21 -8.66 3.74
N ASP A 83 -15.27 -7.90 2.64
CA ASP A 83 -15.96 -8.28 1.42
C ASP A 83 -14.99 -8.77 0.31
N GLY A 84 -15.53 -9.09 -0.87
CA GLY A 84 -14.72 -9.53 -2.00
C GLY A 84 -13.71 -8.46 -2.47
N MET A 85 -14.03 -7.18 -2.31
CA MET A 85 -13.13 -6.07 -2.67
C MET A 85 -11.99 -5.95 -1.65
N ALA A 86 -12.27 -6.12 -0.37
CA ALA A 86 -11.28 -6.18 0.70
C ALA A 86 -10.29 -7.33 0.45
N LEU A 87 -10.77 -8.52 0.11
CA LEU A 87 -9.91 -9.67 -0.19
C LEU A 87 -9.09 -9.48 -1.47
N MET A 88 -9.67 -8.89 -2.52
CA MET A 88 -8.92 -8.54 -3.73
C MET A 88 -7.86 -7.47 -3.46
N SER A 89 -8.15 -6.50 -2.60
CA SER A 89 -7.19 -5.46 -2.22
C SER A 89 -6.02 -6.03 -1.42
N LEU A 90 -6.20 -7.11 -0.65
CA LEU A 90 -5.13 -7.80 0.07
C LEU A 90 -4.03 -8.25 -0.90
N VAL A 91 -4.40 -8.88 -2.02
CA VAL A 91 -3.46 -9.33 -3.04
C VAL A 91 -2.61 -8.16 -3.55
N GLY A 92 -3.25 -7.02 -3.83
CA GLY A 92 -2.56 -5.81 -4.27
C GLY A 92 -1.55 -5.27 -3.24
N HIS A 93 -1.92 -5.24 -1.96
CA HIS A 93 -1.04 -4.75 -0.90
C HIS A 93 0.12 -5.71 -0.61
N LEU A 94 -0.13 -7.03 -0.64
CA LEU A 94 0.94 -8.03 -0.51
C LEU A 94 1.92 -7.92 -1.68
N ALA A 95 1.42 -7.83 -2.91
CA ALA A 95 2.26 -7.64 -4.10
C ALA A 95 3.08 -6.35 -4.00
N TYR A 96 2.45 -5.23 -3.62
CA TYR A 96 3.13 -3.96 -3.40
C TYR A 96 4.26 -4.09 -2.36
N GLY A 97 3.96 -4.65 -1.19
CA GLY A 97 4.93 -4.80 -0.11
C GLY A 97 6.13 -5.67 -0.49
N VAL A 98 5.88 -6.77 -1.20
CA VAL A 98 6.94 -7.65 -1.74
C VAL A 98 7.81 -6.92 -2.76
N ILE A 99 7.20 -6.27 -3.76
CA ILE A 99 7.94 -5.56 -4.81
C ILE A 99 8.77 -4.45 -4.20
N LEU A 100 8.20 -3.65 -3.30
CA LEU A 100 8.89 -2.58 -2.58
C LEU A 100 10.12 -3.11 -1.84
N ALA A 101 9.93 -4.13 -0.99
CA ALA A 101 10.98 -4.65 -0.14
C ALA A 101 12.10 -5.33 -0.94
N LEU A 102 11.78 -6.08 -1.99
CA LEU A 102 12.77 -6.72 -2.85
C LEU A 102 13.54 -5.69 -3.68
N THR A 103 12.87 -4.66 -4.20
CA THR A 103 13.51 -3.57 -4.94
C THR A 103 14.46 -2.80 -4.03
N ALA A 104 14.03 -2.44 -2.82
CA ALA A 104 14.87 -1.77 -1.84
C ALA A 104 16.07 -2.64 -1.42
N ALA A 105 15.87 -3.93 -1.17
CA ALA A 105 16.96 -4.86 -0.86
C ALA A 105 17.99 -4.93 -2.00
N ARG A 106 17.53 -4.98 -3.25
CA ARG A 106 18.40 -4.96 -4.44
C ARG A 106 19.21 -3.67 -4.53
N LEU A 107 18.60 -2.52 -4.25
CA LEU A 107 19.26 -1.21 -4.28
C LEU A 107 20.29 -1.05 -3.16
N LEU A 108 19.94 -1.44 -1.93
CA LEU A 108 20.82 -1.38 -0.77
C LEU A 108 22.05 -2.27 -0.97
N ARG A 109 21.89 -3.44 -1.59
CA ARG A 109 23.02 -4.34 -1.90
C ARG A 109 23.93 -3.83 -3.02
N SER A 110 23.44 -3.03 -3.98
CA SER A 110 24.32 -2.42 -4.99
C SER A 110 25.14 -1.24 -4.49
N ARG A 111 24.83 -0.72 -3.30
CA ARG A 111 25.53 0.43 -2.72
C ARG A 111 26.52 0.05 -1.62
N ALA A 112 26.61 -1.23 -1.28
CA ALA A 112 27.54 -1.81 -0.31
C ALA A 112 28.69 -2.49 -1.05
#